data_AF-A0A845R8S6-F1
#
_entry.id   AF-A0A845R8S6-F1
#
_cell.length_a   1.000
_cell.length_b   1.000
_cell.length_c   1.000
_cell.angle_alpha   90.00
_cell.angle_beta   90.00
_cell.angle_gamma   90.00
#
_symmetry.space_group_name_H-M   'P 1'
#
loop_
_entity.id
_entity.type
_entity.pdbx_description
1 polymer ?
#
loop_
_entity_poly.entity_id
_entity_poly.type
_entity_poly.pdbx_seq_one_letter_code
_entity_poly.pdbx_strand_id
1 'polypeptide(L)'
;MDKILKTLFLDNLELDEAIAAFLAQNPEFVQAEQEYYATAQEIAQTVDRELYHRFECRLGRYLARLSDAYYLFGLGLRQEVLRAIGD
;
A
#
# COMPACT_ATOMS: atom_id res chain seq x y z
N MET A 1 -11.10 15.26 -8.97
CA MET A 1 -10.24 15.34 -7.77
C MET A 1 -9.71 16.75 -7.68
N ASP A 2 -9.91 17.41 -6.54
CA ASP A 2 -9.59 18.83 -6.36
C ASP A 2 -8.08 19.10 -6.42
N LYS A 3 -7.67 20.24 -6.99
CA LYS A 3 -6.27 20.57 -7.27
C LYS A 3 -5.46 20.71 -5.98
N ILE A 4 -6.11 21.21 -4.92
CA ILE A 4 -5.53 21.37 -3.57
C ILE A 4 -5.25 20.01 -2.93
N LEU A 5 -6.20 19.08 -3.00
CA LEU A 5 -6.01 17.72 -2.50
C LEU A 5 -4.89 17.00 -3.26
N LYS A 6 -4.80 17.23 -4.57
CA LYS A 6 -3.69 16.68 -5.37
C LYS A 6 -2.33 17.22 -4.89
N THR A 7 -2.20 18.51 -4.65
CA THR A 7 -0.93 19.08 -4.20
C THR A 7 -0.55 18.65 -2.77
N LEU A 8 -1.52 18.54 -1.85
CA LEU A 8 -1.25 18.15 -0.46
C LEU A 8 -0.94 16.65 -0.29
N PHE A 9 -1.55 15.78 -1.10
CA PHE A 9 -1.46 14.33 -0.91
C PHE A 9 -0.71 13.58 -2.02
N LEU A 10 -0.63 14.13 -3.24
CA LEU A 10 0.04 13.47 -4.38
C LEU A 10 1.34 14.15 -4.78
N ASP A 11 1.47 15.46 -4.61
CA ASP A 11 2.69 16.21 -4.97
C ASP A 11 3.57 16.55 -3.75
N ASN A 12 3.25 16.00 -2.57
CA ASN A 12 4.03 16.21 -1.35
C ASN A 12 5.22 15.24 -1.30
N LEU A 13 6.40 15.74 -1.70
CA LEU A 13 7.65 14.96 -1.72
C LEU A 13 8.04 14.41 -0.33
N GLU A 14 7.59 15.03 0.76
CA GLU A 14 7.88 14.58 2.13
C GLU A 14 6.96 13.43 2.58
N LEU A 15 5.87 13.17 1.85
CA LEU A 15 4.89 12.15 2.24
C LEU A 15 5.48 10.74 2.14
N ASP A 16 6.25 10.47 1.10
CA ASP A 16 6.91 9.17 0.92
C ASP A 16 7.92 8.90 2.05
N GLU A 17 8.69 9.91 2.43
CA GLU A 17 9.65 9.81 3.55
C GLU A 17 8.93 9.63 4.90
N ALA A 18 7.83 10.36 5.12
CA ALA A 18 7.04 10.23 6.34
C ALA A 18 6.38 8.84 6.47
N ILE A 19 5.86 8.30 5.36
CA ILE A 19 5.30 6.94 5.31
C ILE A 19 6.41 5.92 5.57
N ALA A 20 7.57 6.07 4.93
CA ALA A 20 8.71 5.18 5.17
C ALA A 20 9.15 5.20 6.64
N ALA A 21 9.25 6.38 7.25
CA ALA A 21 9.60 6.53 8.67
C ALA A 21 8.54 5.92 9.60
N PHE A 22 7.26 6.04 9.26
CA PHE A 22 6.18 5.39 10.02
C PHE A 22 6.26 3.86 9.91
N LEU A 23 6.44 3.33 8.71
CA LEU A 23 6.54 1.89 8.46
C LEU A 23 7.77 1.28 9.13
N ALA A 24 8.91 1.99 9.11
CA ALA A 24 10.15 1.55 9.77
C ALA A 24 10.02 1.41 11.29
N GLN A 25 9.05 2.09 11.92
CA GLN A 25 8.75 1.95 13.34
C GLN A 25 7.90 0.72 13.66
N ASN A 26 7.32 0.06 12.65
CA ASN A 26 6.52 -1.15 12.83
C ASN A 26 7.38 -2.40 12.60
N PRO A 27 7.79 -3.12 13.67
CA PRO A 27 8.68 -4.27 13.54
C PRO A 27 8.05 -5.42 12.76
N GLU A 28 6.74 -5.63 12.85
CA GLU A 28 6.04 -6.68 12.10
C GLU A 28 6.07 -6.38 10.59
N PHE A 29 5.91 -5.10 10.22
CA PHE A 29 6.02 -4.68 8.83
C PHE A 29 7.44 -4.87 8.30
N VAL A 30 8.45 -4.41 9.04
CA VAL A 30 9.86 -4.54 8.63
C VAL A 30 10.25 -6.00 8.46
N GLN A 31 9.81 -6.88 9.36
CA GLN A 31 10.05 -8.32 9.23
C GLN A 31 9.37 -8.90 7.98
N ALA A 32 8.09 -8.59 7.77
CA ALA A 32 7.34 -9.09 6.62
C ALA A 32 7.95 -8.60 5.28
N GLU A 33 8.44 -7.36 5.24
CA GLU A 33 9.14 -6.79 4.08
C GLU A 33 10.45 -7.53 3.79
N GLN A 34 11.25 -7.82 4.81
CA GLN A 34 12.50 -8.57 4.66
C GLN A 34 12.24 -10.00 4.16
N GLU A 35 11.28 -10.70 4.76
CA GLU A 35 10.90 -12.07 4.36
C GLU A 35 10.37 -12.12 2.92
N TYR A 36 9.59 -11.11 2.53
CA TYR A 36 9.12 -10.94 1.16
C TYR A 36 10.30 -10.81 0.19
N TYR A 37 11.20 -9.83 0.40
CA TYR A 37 12.30 -9.59 -0.53
C TYR A 37 13.30 -10.75 -0.60
N ALA A 38 13.55 -11.44 0.51
CA ALA A 38 14.37 -12.65 0.52
C ALA A 38 13.76 -13.74 -0.38
N THR A 39 12.48 -14.04 -0.19
CA THR A 39 11.76 -15.05 -0.99
C THR A 39 11.64 -14.64 -2.46
N ALA A 40 11.31 -13.38 -2.72
CA ALA A 40 11.27 -12.77 -4.04
C ALA A 40 12.59 -12.95 -4.80
N GLN A 41 13.71 -12.71 -4.11
CA GLN A 41 15.05 -12.88 -4.68
C GLN A 41 15.36 -14.35 -5.01
N GLU A 42 15.00 -15.30 -4.13
CA GLU A 42 15.14 -16.73 -4.40
C GLU A 42 14.34 -17.18 -5.63
N ILE A 43 13.09 -16.71 -5.76
CA ILE A 43 12.25 -17.01 -6.92
C ILE A 43 12.86 -16.41 -8.19
N ALA A 44 13.30 -15.15 -8.14
CA ALA A 44 13.89 -14.45 -9.28
C ALA A 44 15.16 -15.12 -9.82
N GLN A 45 15.88 -15.88 -8.99
CA GLN A 45 17.03 -16.69 -9.41
C GLN A 45 16.63 -18.02 -10.06
N THR A 46 15.40 -18.49 -9.81
CA THR A 46 14.92 -19.81 -10.24
C THR A 46 14.10 -19.75 -11.53
N VAL A 47 13.32 -18.69 -11.71
CA VAL A 47 12.38 -18.57 -12.84
C VAL A 47 12.89 -17.60 -13.90
N ASP A 48 12.28 -17.63 -15.09
CA ASP A 48 12.53 -16.64 -16.12
C ASP A 48 12.23 -15.22 -15.62
N ARG A 49 13.14 -14.28 -15.89
CA ARG A 49 13.07 -12.90 -15.41
C ARG A 49 11.80 -12.18 -15.88
N GLU A 50 11.38 -12.42 -17.11
CA GLU A 50 10.19 -11.79 -17.69
C GLU A 50 8.91 -12.38 -17.09
N LEU A 51 8.89 -13.68 -16.81
CA LEU A 51 7.82 -14.31 -16.05
C LEU A 51 7.70 -13.75 -14.63
N TYR A 52 8.83 -13.64 -13.91
CA TYR A 52 8.87 -13.07 -12.56
C TYR A 52 8.38 -11.62 -12.54
N HIS A 53 8.90 -10.78 -13.43
CA HIS A 53 8.50 -9.38 -13.53
C HIS A 53 7.00 -9.22 -13.77
N ARG A 54 6.45 -10.01 -14.71
CA ARG A 54 5.01 -9.98 -15.02
C ARG A 54 4.16 -10.47 -13.85
N PHE A 55 4.63 -11.45 -13.08
CA PHE A 55 3.97 -11.90 -11.86
C PHE A 55 3.91 -10.76 -10.83
N GLU A 56 5.05 -10.16 -10.49
CA GLU A 56 5.15 -9.06 -9.51
C GLU A 56 4.25 -7.87 -9.88
N CYS A 57 4.27 -7.44 -11.14
CA CYS A 57 3.41 -6.35 -11.60
C CYS A 57 1.91 -6.67 -11.48
N ARG A 58 1.51 -7.92 -11.76
CA ARG A 58 0.10 -8.34 -11.65
C ARG A 58 -0.32 -8.46 -10.19
N LEU A 59 0.53 -9.03 -9.34
CA LEU A 59 0.28 -9.14 -7.90
C LEU A 59 0.16 -7.76 -7.26
N GLY A 60 1.12 -6.86 -7.51
CA GLY A 60 1.10 -5.49 -6.99
C GLY A 60 -0.17 -4.73 -7.41
N ARG A 61 -0.58 -4.85 -8.68
CA ARG A 61 -1.84 -4.24 -9.14
C ARG A 61 -3.07 -4.82 -8.44
N TYR A 62 -3.12 -6.13 -8.23
CA TYR A 62 -4.21 -6.78 -7.51
C TYR A 62 -4.29 -6.31 -6.05
N LEU A 63 -3.16 -6.32 -5.33
CA LEU A 63 -3.10 -5.89 -3.93
C LEU A 63 -3.45 -4.41 -3.76
N ALA A 64 -3.00 -3.54 -4.68
CA ALA A 64 -3.39 -2.13 -4.67
C ALA A 64 -4.92 -1.97 -4.77
N ARG A 65 -5.56 -2.70 -5.70
CA ARG A 65 -7.04 -2.65 -5.84
C ARG A 65 -7.76 -3.20 -4.62
N LEU A 66 -7.20 -4.22 -3.97
CA LEU A 66 -7.76 -4.78 -2.75
C LEU A 66 -7.63 -3.79 -1.59
N SER A 67 -6.48 -3.11 -1.46
CA SER A 67 -6.25 -2.04 -0.48
C SER A 67 -7.23 -0.88 -0.70
N ASP A 68 -7.41 -0.41 -1.94
CA ASP A 68 -8.38 0.61 -2.31
C ASP A 68 -9.80 0.20 -1.86
N ALA A 69 -10.20 -1.04 -2.12
CA ALA A 69 -11.52 -1.56 -1.76
C ALA A 69 -11.72 -1.59 -0.23
N TYR A 70 -10.74 -2.10 0.53
CA TYR A 70 -10.82 -2.12 1.99
C TYR A 70 -10.84 -0.71 2.59
N TYR A 71 -10.04 0.20 2.05
CA TYR A 71 -10.03 1.59 2.47
C TYR A 71 -11.41 2.24 2.25
N LEU A 72 -11.99 2.09 1.04
CA LEU A 72 -13.31 2.63 0.72
C LEU A 72 -14.42 2.02 1.60
N PHE A 73 -14.39 0.71 1.82
CA PHE A 73 -15.33 0.04 2.72
C PHE A 73 -15.22 0.57 4.16
N GLY A 74 -14.00 0.64 4.69
CA GLY A 74 -13.74 1.20 6.02
C GLY A 74 -14.08 2.69 6.13
N LEU A 75 -13.93 3.47 5.06
CA LEU A 75 -14.34 4.87 5.01
C LEU A 75 -15.87 4.99 5.10
N GLY A 76 -16.61 4.14 4.38
CA GLY A 76 -18.07 4.05 4.49
C GLY A 76 -18.51 3.76 5.92
N LEU A 77 -17.90 2.76 6.57
CA LEU A 77 -18.18 2.44 7.98
C LEU A 77 -17.91 3.61 8.93
N ARG A 78 -16.80 4.34 8.73
CA ARG A 78 -16.51 5.52 9.57
C ARG A 78 -17.53 6.63 9.35
N GLN A 79 -17.99 6.85 8.13
CA GLN A 79 -19.05 7.83 7.85
C GLN A 79 -20.39 7.43 8.49
N GLU A 80 -20.74 6.15 8.46
CA GLU A 80 -21.96 5.63 9.11
C GLU A 80 -21.88 5.78 10.63
N VAL A 81 -20.74 5.46 11.24
CA VAL A 81 -20.51 5.63 12.68
C VAL A 81 -20.59 7.11 13.08
N LEU A 82 -19.97 8.01 12.33
CA LEU A 82 -20.05 9.45 12.61
C LEU A 82 -21.49 10.00 12.51
N ARG A 83 -22.27 9.53 11.53
CA ARG A 83 -23.71 9.85 11.40
C ARG A 83 -24.59 9.23 12.49
N ALA A 84 -24.18 8.10 13.06
CA ALA A 84 -24.92 7.44 14.12
C ALA A 84 -24.63 8.06 15.50
N ILE A 85 -23.47 8.70 15.68
CA ILE A 85 -23.01 9.28 16.94
C ILE A 85 -23.17 10.82 16.98
N GLY A 86 -23.32 11.48 15.83
CA GLY A 86 -23.65 12.90 15.73
C GLY A 86 -24.90 13.13 14.86
N ASP A 87 -25.74 14.07 15.28
CA ASP A 87 -26.90 14.60 14.52
C ASP A 87 -26.53 15.01 13.08
#